data_AF-A0A923HMN1-F1
#
_entry.id   AF-A0A923HMN1-F1
#
_cell.length_a   1.000
_cell.length_b   1.000
_cell.length_c   1.000
_cell.angle_alpha   90.00
_cell.angle_beta   90.00
_cell.angle_gamma   90.00
#
_symmetry.space_group_name_H-M   'P 1'
#
loop_
_entity.id
_entity.type
_entity.pdbx_description
1 polymer ?
#
loop_
_entity_poly.entity_id
_entity_poly.type
_entity_poly.pdbx_seq_one_letter_code
_entity_poly.pdbx_strand_id
1 'polypeptide(L)' 'MKQPGLDNRHRDQDGTIHKKRSDTLNKNLPGGQIPEFGPNQTLKVMREKTGKESEHDVRKAAKKIR' A
#
# COMPACT_ATOMS: atom_id res chain seq x y z
N MET A 1 17.93 -20.69 12.62
CA MET A 1 17.22 -19.52 13.17
C MET A 1 17.41 -18.36 12.21
N LYS A 2 16.37 -17.94 11.47
CA LYS A 2 16.46 -16.83 10.49
C LYS A 2 16.42 -15.51 11.26
N GLN A 3 17.44 -14.65 11.06
CA GLN A 3 17.61 -13.38 11.74
C GLN A 3 16.44 -12.42 11.46
N PRO A 4 15.96 -11.64 12.44
CA PRO A 4 14.98 -10.58 12.20
C PRO A 4 15.63 -9.53 11.29
N GLY A 5 14.94 -9.16 10.21
CA GLY A 5 15.42 -8.10 9.33
C GLY A 5 15.67 -6.82 10.12
N LEU A 6 16.72 -6.07 9.75
CA LEU A 6 17.24 -4.82 10.35
C LEU A 6 16.19 -3.67 10.47
N ASP A 7 14.98 -3.92 10.01
CA ASP A 7 13.88 -2.99 9.91
C ASP A 7 12.69 -3.79 10.44
N ASN A 8 12.08 -3.39 11.57
CA ASN A 8 11.06 -4.10 12.37
C ASN A 8 9.75 -4.45 11.62
N ARG A 9 9.83 -4.67 10.32
CA ARG A 9 8.77 -5.12 9.43
C ARG A 9 8.75 -6.65 9.45
N HIS A 10 7.62 -7.20 9.87
CA HIS A 10 7.33 -8.61 9.67
C HIS A 10 7.46 -8.95 8.18
N ARG A 11 8.45 -9.80 7.87
CA ARG A 11 8.59 -10.47 6.58
C ARG A 11 8.00 -11.87 6.74
N ASP A 12 7.28 -12.34 5.74
CA ASP A 12 6.82 -13.73 5.68
C ASP A 12 7.99 -14.71 5.49
N GLN A 13 7.72 -16.01 5.60
CA GLN A 13 8.73 -17.07 5.61
C GLN A 13 9.63 -17.09 4.34
N ASP A 14 9.12 -16.56 3.22
CA ASP A 14 9.81 -16.44 1.92
C ASP A 14 10.48 -15.07 1.69
N GLY A 15 10.42 -14.14 2.64
CA GLY A 15 11.04 -12.81 2.51
C GLY A 15 10.26 -11.81 1.66
N THR A 16 9.12 -12.20 1.09
CA THR A 16 8.21 -11.33 0.35
C THR A 16 7.43 -10.44 1.32
N ILE A 17 7.44 -9.13 1.10
CA ILE A 17 6.58 -8.20 1.86
C ILE A 17 5.14 -8.49 1.43
N HIS A 18 4.29 -8.95 2.34
CA HIS A 18 2.86 -9.10 2.05
C HIS A 18 2.29 -7.79 1.49
N LYS A 19 1.84 -7.83 0.24
CA LYS A 19 1.05 -6.73 -0.35
C LYS A 19 -0.15 -6.52 0.57
N LYS A 20 -0.41 -5.26 0.98
CA LYS A 20 -1.63 -4.91 1.71
C LYS A 20 -2.84 -5.45 0.96
N ARG A 21 -3.82 -5.99 1.70
CA ARG A 21 -5.01 -6.59 1.12
C ARG A 21 -5.73 -5.56 0.26
N SER A 22 -6.22 -5.99 -0.89
CA SER A 22 -6.83 -5.11 -1.89
C SER A 22 -8.11 -4.43 -1.38
N ASP A 23 -8.78 -4.99 -0.37
CA ASP A 23 -9.95 -4.43 0.31
C ASP A 23 -9.61 -3.38 1.39
N THR A 24 -8.33 -3.11 1.65
CA THR A 24 -7.92 -2.09 2.62
C THR A 24 -8.45 -0.72 2.20
N LEU A 25 -9.22 -0.06 3.07
CA LEU A 25 -9.73 1.30 2.83
C LEU A 25 -8.61 2.33 2.94
N ASN A 26 -8.67 3.39 2.13
CA ASN A 26 -7.70 4.48 2.09
C ASN A 26 -7.48 5.11 3.48
N LYS A 27 -8.54 5.25 4.28
CA LYS A 27 -8.47 5.74 5.66
C LYS A 27 -7.63 4.88 6.60
N ASN A 28 -7.47 3.60 6.29
CA ASN A 28 -6.73 2.62 7.09
C ASN A 28 -5.33 2.33 6.54
N LEU A 29 -4.88 3.09 5.51
CA LEU A 29 -3.54 2.90 4.98
C LEU A 29 -2.47 3.39 5.98
N PRO A 30 -1.38 2.63 6.14
CA PRO A 30 -0.23 3.09 6.91
C PRO A 30 0.35 4.37 6.28
N GLY A 31 0.73 5.33 7.11
CA GLY A 31 1.25 6.61 6.63
C GLY A 31 0.17 7.58 6.12
N GLY A 32 -1.10 7.34 6.45
CA GLY A 32 -2.20 8.27 6.22
C GLY A 32 -2.96 8.05 4.91
N GLN A 33 -4.05 8.80 4.76
CA GLN A 33 -4.92 8.73 3.58
C GLN A 33 -4.21 9.34 2.37
N ILE A 34 -4.37 8.75 1.19
CA ILE A 34 -3.96 9.33 -0.08
C ILE A 34 -5.00 10.39 -0.46
N PRO A 35 -4.66 11.70 -0.47
CA PRO A 35 -5.64 12.79 -0.59
C PRO A 35 -6.45 12.78 -1.89
N GLU A 36 -5.89 12.24 -2.96
CA GLU A 36 -6.51 12.18 -4.29
C GLU A 36 -7.60 11.10 -4.39
N PHE A 37 -7.78 10.31 -3.33
CA PHE A 37 -8.81 9.27 -3.23
C PHE A 37 -9.69 9.48 -2.00
N GLY A 38 -10.96 9.08 -2.10
CA GLY A 38 -11.88 9.13 -0.96
C GLY A 38 -11.44 8.19 0.18
N PRO A 39 -11.75 8.49 1.44
CA PRO A 39 -11.35 7.70 2.61
C PRO A 39 -11.91 6.28 2.62
N ASN A 40 -13.06 6.07 1.98
CA ASN A 40 -13.73 4.77 1.86
C ASN A 40 -13.40 4.04 0.54
N GLN A 41 -12.48 4.55 -0.29
CA GLN A 41 -12.02 3.79 -1.45
C GLN A 41 -11.05 2.70 -1.02
N THR A 42 -11.13 1.55 -1.67
CA THR A 42 -10.24 0.42 -1.39
C THR A 42 -8.94 0.55 -2.17
N LEU A 43 -7.87 -0.06 -1.64
CA LEU A 43 -6.57 -0.11 -2.31
C LEU A 43 -6.67 -0.74 -3.71
N LYS A 44 -7.60 -1.68 -3.92
CA LYS A 44 -7.94 -2.24 -5.23
C LYS A 44 -8.28 -1.14 -6.24
N VAL A 45 -9.24 -0.28 -5.91
CA VAL A 45 -9.70 0.81 -6.79
C VAL A 45 -8.55 1.78 -7.08
N MET A 46 -7.74 2.09 -6.06
CA MET A 46 -6.59 2.97 -6.22
C MET A 46 -5.52 2.37 -7.15
N ARG A 47 -5.28 1.06 -7.05
CA ARG A 47 -4.36 0.32 -7.94
C ARG A 47 -4.87 0.30 -9.37
N GLU A 48 -6.16 0.03 -9.58
CA GLU A 48 -6.79 0.02 -10.90
C GLU A 48 -6.71 1.42 -11.55
N LYS A 49 -6.98 2.48 -10.78
CA LYS A 49 -6.93 3.85 -11.30
C LYS A 49 -5.52 4.33 -11.63
N THR A 50 -4.51 3.85 -10.91
CA THR A 50 -3.10 4.26 -11.09
C THR A 50 -2.29 3.29 -11.94
N GLY A 51 -2.78 2.08 -12.19
CA GLY A 51 -2.02 1.00 -12.82
C GLY A 51 -0.83 0.51 -11.98
N LYS A 52 -0.80 0.79 -10.68
CA LYS A 52 0.30 0.42 -9.77
C LYS A 52 -0.17 -0.57 -8.74
N GLU A 53 0.69 -1.50 -8.32
CA GLU A 53 0.35 -2.51 -7.32
C GLU A 53 0.83 -2.15 -5.89
N SER A 54 1.93 -1.40 -5.77
CA SER A 54 2.50 -1.05 -4.47
C SER A 54 1.84 0.23 -3.93
N GLU A 55 1.49 0.28 -2.65
CA GLU A 55 0.91 1.47 -2.01
C GLU A 55 1.77 2.74 -2.23
N HIS A 56 3.10 2.60 -2.12
CA HIS A 56 4.04 3.70 -2.38
C HIS A 56 3.95 4.24 -3.81
N ASP A 57 3.84 3.34 -4.79
CA ASP A 57 3.72 3.72 -6.20
C ASP A 57 2.34 4.30 -6.50
N VAL A 58 1.29 3.74 -5.90
CA VAL A 58 -0.08 4.30 -5.95
C VAL A 58 -0.06 5.73 -5.41
N ARG A 59 0.57 5.99 -4.26
CA ARG A 59 0.68 7.34 -3.67
C ARG A 59 1.48 8.30 -4.55
N LYS A 60 2.58 7.84 -5.17
CA LYS A 60 3.36 8.65 -6.12
C LYS A 60 2.58 8.94 -7.40
N ALA A 61 1.85 7.97 -7.93
CA ALA A 61 1.04 8.11 -9.13
C ALA A 61 -0.18 9.01 -8.87
N ALA A 62 -0.81 8.88 -7.70
CA ALA A 62 -1.92 9.71 -7.25
C ALA A 62 -1.59 11.20 -7.31
N LYS A 63 -0.41 11.59 -6.80
CA LYS A 63 0.07 12.98 -6.85
C LYS A 63 0.21 13.56 -8.26
N LYS A 64 0.33 12.72 -9.28
CA LYS A 64 0.42 13.14 -10.69
C LYS A 64 -0.94 13.23 -11.39
N ILE A 65 -2.01 12.75 -10.75
CA ILE A 65 -3.38 12.81 -11.26
C ILE A 65 -4.03 14.18 -10.92
N ARG A 66 -3.49 14.88 -9.93
CA ARG A 66 -3.89 16.25 -9.59
C ARG A 66 -3.25 17.26 -10.55
#